data_AF-A0A2J8KWK0-F1
#
_entry.id   AF-A0A2J8KWK0-F1
#
_cell.length_a   1.000
_cell.length_b   1.000
_cell.length_c   1.000
_cell.angle_alpha   90.00
_cell.angle_beta   90.00
_cell.angle_gamma   90.00
#
_symmetry.space_group_name_H-M   'P 1'
#
loop_
_entity.id
_entity.type
_entity.pdbx_description
1 polymer ?
#
loop_
_entity_poly.entity_id
_entity_poly.type
_entity_poly.pdbx_seq_one_letter_code
_entity_poly.pdbx_strand_id
1 'polypeptide(L)'
;MSLYGFVASLIILHLSGATKKGTEKQTTSETQKSVQCGTWTKHAEGGIFTSPNYPSKYPPDRECIYIIEAAPRQCIELYFDEKYSIEPSWECKFDHIEVRD
;
A
#
# COMPACT_ATOMS: atom_id res chain seq x y z
N MET A 1 -17.51 11.25 14.68
CA MET A 1 -17.68 10.86 13.26
C MET A 1 -16.71 9.72 13.01
N SER A 2 -17.17 8.51 12.72
CA SER A 2 -16.26 7.39 12.42
C SER A 2 -15.70 7.58 11.02
N LEU A 3 -14.42 7.93 10.93
CA LEU A 3 -13.65 7.95 9.69
C LEU A 3 -13.35 6.48 9.36
N TYR A 4 -13.89 5.97 8.27
CA TYR A 4 -13.66 4.60 7.81
C TYR A 4 -12.61 4.63 6.70
N GLY A 5 -11.42 4.13 6.98
CA GLY A 5 -10.30 4.24 6.05
C GLY A 5 -9.01 3.74 6.69
N PHE A 6 -7.97 3.68 5.87
CA PHE A 6 -6.62 3.38 6.33
C PHE A 6 -5.60 4.25 5.59
N VAL A 7 -4.50 4.52 6.29
CA VAL A 7 -3.24 5.00 5.74
C VAL A 7 -2.16 4.03 6.21
N ALA A 8 -1.30 3.62 5.29
CA ALA A 8 -0.22 2.70 5.58
C ALA A 8 1.06 3.16 4.90
N SER A 9 2.18 3.08 5.61
CA SER A 9 3.50 3.34 5.07
C SER A 9 4.22 2.03 4.75
N LEU A 10 4.95 2.06 3.64
CA LEU A 10 5.90 1.04 3.23
C LEU A 10 7.29 1.51 3.58
N ILE A 11 8.08 0.66 4.22
CA ILE A 11 9.50 0.89 4.49
C ILE A 11 10.29 -0.25 3.87
N ILE A 12 11.29 0.08 3.05
CA ILE A 12 12.21 -0.90 2.46
C ILE A 12 13.48 -0.93 3.32
N LEU A 13 13.66 -2.00 4.09
CA LEU A 13 14.83 -2.14 4.95
C LEU A 13 16.06 -2.58 4.14
N HIS A 14 17.17 -1.88 4.36
CA HIS A 14 18.48 -2.30 3.92
C HIS A 14 19.14 -3.17 4.99
N LEU A 15 19.39 -4.45 4.69
CA LEU A 15 20.28 -5.27 5.50
C LEU A 15 21.70 -4.69 5.38
N SER A 16 22.25 -4.19 6.50
CA SER A 16 23.53 -3.49 6.59
C SER A 16 24.65 -4.26 5.87
N GLY A 17 25.00 -3.83 4.65
CA GLY A 17 26.00 -4.55 3.85
C GLY A 17 26.23 -4.11 2.40
N ALA A 18 25.56 -3.08 1.87
CA ALA A 18 25.94 -2.53 0.56
C ALA A 18 25.50 -1.07 0.38
N THR A 19 26.48 -0.21 0.11
CA THR A 19 26.28 1.04 -0.63
C THR A 19 26.31 0.73 -2.13
N LYS A 20 25.32 1.22 -2.91
CA LYS A 20 25.53 2.02 -4.14
C LYS A 20 24.24 2.25 -4.95
N LYS A 21 23.97 3.55 -5.12
CA LYS A 21 23.37 4.31 -6.24
C LYS A 21 22.95 3.51 -7.49
N GLY A 22 21.68 3.63 -7.88
CA GLY A 22 21.14 3.19 -9.16
C GLY A 22 19.99 4.08 -9.62
N THR A 23 20.13 4.62 -10.83
CA THR A 23 19.29 5.56 -11.57
C THR A 23 17.83 5.12 -11.73
N GLU A 24 16.89 6.04 -11.49
CA GLU A 24 15.49 5.92 -11.92
C GLU A 24 15.41 5.73 -13.43
N LYS A 25 14.83 4.61 -13.85
CA LYS A 25 14.32 4.44 -15.21
C LYS A 25 12.86 4.05 -15.12
N GLN A 26 12.02 5.07 -15.12
CA GLN A 26 10.57 4.96 -15.20
C GLN A 26 10.21 4.30 -16.54
N THR A 27 9.90 3.01 -16.49
CA THR A 27 9.27 2.29 -17.60
C THR A 27 7.84 2.03 -17.16
N THR A 28 6.96 2.96 -17.53
CA THR A 28 5.52 2.80 -17.50
C THR A 28 5.10 1.83 -18.61
N SER A 29 4.64 0.65 -18.22
CA SER A 29 3.74 -0.27 -18.94
C SER A 29 3.42 -1.38 -17.92
N GLU A 30 2.18 -1.62 -17.50
CA GLU A 30 1.10 -2.12 -18.34
C GLU A 30 -0.30 -1.60 -17.92
N THR A 31 -1.19 -1.59 -18.90
CA THR A 31 -2.58 -1.16 -18.89
C THR A 31 -3.45 -1.99 -17.93
N GLN A 32 -3.91 -1.41 -16.83
CA GLN A 32 -5.12 -1.88 -16.14
C GLN A 32 -6.10 -0.72 -15.97
N LYS A 33 -7.30 -0.93 -16.51
CA LYS A 33 -8.51 -0.11 -16.40
C LYS A 33 -8.53 0.61 -15.04
N SER A 34 -8.46 1.95 -15.05
CA SER A 34 -8.30 2.76 -13.83
C SER A 34 -9.53 2.62 -12.91
N VAL A 35 -9.54 1.58 -12.09
CA VAL A 35 -10.25 1.58 -10.81
C VAL A 35 -9.55 2.65 -9.99
N GLN A 36 -10.23 3.74 -9.69
CA GLN A 36 -9.65 4.79 -8.86
C GLN A 36 -9.54 4.28 -7.43
N CYS A 37 -8.38 3.71 -7.11
CA CYS A 37 -8.00 3.39 -5.75
C CYS A 37 -7.55 4.66 -5.00
N GLY A 38 -7.15 4.49 -3.74
CA GLY A 38 -6.54 5.58 -2.99
C GLY A 38 -5.15 5.93 -3.53
N THR A 39 -4.44 6.76 -2.76
CA THR A 39 -3.11 7.21 -3.16
C THR A 39 -2.11 6.10 -2.93
N TRP A 40 -1.29 5.81 -3.94
CA TRP A 40 -0.03 5.08 -3.79
C TRP A 40 1.11 6.01 -4.21
N THR A 41 1.85 6.55 -3.24
CA THR A 41 3.01 7.39 -3.48
C THR A 41 4.27 6.57 -3.24
N LYS A 42 5.03 6.29 -4.30
CA LYS A 42 6.27 5.51 -4.25
C LYS A 42 7.50 6.41 -4.09
N HIS A 43 8.39 6.04 -3.18
CA HIS A 43 9.71 6.62 -2.95
C HIS A 43 10.80 5.54 -3.05
N ALA A 44 12.07 5.93 -3.07
CA ALA A 44 13.18 4.96 -3.22
C ALA A 44 13.30 4.01 -2.01
N GLU A 45 12.99 4.53 -0.82
CA GLU A 45 13.04 3.84 0.46
C GLU A 45 11.69 3.29 0.94
N GLY A 46 10.64 3.39 0.12
CA GLY A 46 9.29 3.03 0.59
C GLY A 46 8.16 3.77 -0.11
N GLY A 47 7.13 4.15 0.65
CA GLY A 47 5.97 4.85 0.11
C GLY A 47 4.79 4.91 1.07
N ILE A 48 3.69 5.50 0.62
CA ILE A 48 2.44 5.62 1.40
C ILE A 48 1.25 5.16 0.56
N PHE A 49 0.42 4.31 1.16
CA PHE A 49 -0.86 3.85 0.65
C PHE A 49 -2.00 4.49 1.45
N THR A 50 -3.09 4.82 0.78
CA THR A 50 -4.35 5.16 1.45
C THR A 50 -5.52 4.39 0.88
N SER A 51 -6.57 4.22 1.68
CA SER A 51 -7.88 3.84 1.16
C SER A 51 -8.41 4.93 0.22
N PRO A 52 -9.26 4.59 -0.77
CA PRO A 52 -9.89 5.61 -1.60
C PRO A 52 -10.65 6.61 -0.72
N ASN A 53 -10.61 7.89 -1.08
CA ASN A 53 -11.19 9.02 -0.35
C ASN A 53 -10.59 9.33 1.03
N TYR A 54 -9.55 8.64 1.50
CA TYR A 54 -8.92 8.95 2.79
C TYR A 54 -8.60 10.46 2.91
N PRO A 55 -8.93 11.13 4.04
CA PRO A 55 -9.38 10.56 5.32
C PRO A 55 -10.88 10.24 5.41
N SER A 56 -11.66 10.52 4.37
CA SER A 56 -13.08 10.21 4.32
C SER A 56 -13.35 8.71 4.14
N LYS A 57 -14.63 8.32 4.29
CA LYS A 57 -15.07 6.94 4.15
C LYS A 57 -14.68 6.33 2.79
N TYR A 58 -14.10 5.14 2.81
CA TYR A 58 -13.88 4.37 1.59
C TYR A 58 -15.21 3.99 0.91
N PRO A 59 -15.28 3.99 -0.43
CA PRO A 59 -16.47 3.61 -1.18
C PRO A 59 -16.74 2.10 -1.10
N PRO A 60 -18.01 1.66 -1.15
CA PRO A 60 -18.36 0.23 -1.22
C PRO A 60 -17.95 -0.38 -2.57
N ASP A 61 -17.95 -1.72 -2.63
CA ASP A 61 -17.73 -2.52 -3.83
C ASP A 61 -16.43 -2.19 -4.58
N ARG A 62 -15.35 -1.93 -3.82
CA ARG A 62 -14.02 -1.66 -4.37
C ARG A 62 -13.00 -2.70 -3.96
N GLU A 63 -12.28 -3.18 -4.97
CA GLU A 63 -11.09 -3.99 -4.82
C GLU A 63 -9.88 -3.18 -5.30
N CYS A 64 -8.88 -3.05 -4.44
CA CYS A 64 -7.62 -2.35 -4.71
C CYS A 64 -6.46 -3.30 -4.48
N ILE A 65 -5.68 -3.54 -5.54
CA ILE A 65 -4.54 -4.45 -5.52
C ILE A 65 -3.28 -3.64 -5.80
N TYR A 66 -2.30 -3.74 -4.90
CA TYR A 66 -1.00 -3.13 -5.06
C TYR A 66 0.07 -4.23 -5.04
N ILE A 67 0.89 -4.28 -6.08
CA ILE A 67 2.04 -5.18 -6.15
C ILE A 67 3.27 -4.41 -5.68
N ILE A 68 3.95 -4.95 -4.68
CA ILE A 68 5.11 -4.33 -4.06
C ILE A 68 6.32 -5.22 -4.30
N GLU A 69 7.38 -4.62 -4.82
CA GLU A 69 8.62 -5.32 -5.12
C GLU A 69 9.79 -4.64 -4.41
N ALA A 70 10.65 -5.45 -3.78
CA ALA A 70 11.91 -5.02 -3.21
C ALA A 70 13.08 -5.65 -3.96
N ALA A 71 14.23 -4.97 -3.98
CA ALA A 71 15.41 -5.52 -4.62
C ALA A 71 15.94 -6.73 -3.83
N PRO A 72 16.79 -7.58 -4.45
CA PRO A 72 17.39 -8.71 -3.74
C PRO A 72 18.07 -8.28 -2.44
N ARG A 73 17.82 -9.03 -1.36
CA ARG A 73 18.34 -8.77 0.01
C ARG A 73 17.79 -7.50 0.68
N GLN A 74 16.68 -6.96 0.18
CA GLN A 74 15.86 -6.01 0.92
C GLN A 74 14.65 -6.73 1.53
N CYS A 75 14.15 -6.19 2.64
CA CYS A 75 12.90 -6.64 3.24
C CYS A 75 11.85 -5.53 3.12
N ILE A 76 10.61 -5.93 2.92
CA ILE A 76 9.46 -5.02 2.93
C ILE A 76 8.87 -5.03 4.33
N GLU A 77 8.72 -3.86 4.93
CA GLU A 77 7.91 -3.66 6.12
C GLU A 77 6.69 -2.79 5.78
N LEU A 78 5.51 -3.27 6.16
CA LEU A 78 4.25 -2.55 5.99
C LEU A 78 3.71 -2.15 7.36
N TYR A 79 3.43 -0.86 7.53
CA TYR A 79 2.93 -0.28 8.78
C TYR A 79 1.62 0.46 8.53
N PHE A 80 0.62 0.25 9.40
CA PHE A 80 -0.56 1.11 9.44
C PHE A 80 -0.25 2.32 10.34
N ASP A 81 -0.11 3.50 9.75
CA ASP A 81 0.38 4.70 10.43
C ASP A 81 -0.63 5.21 11.48
N GLU A 82 -1.91 4.92 11.25
CA GLU A 82 -3.00 5.26 12.14
C GLU A 82 -3.86 4.01 12.41
N LYS A 83 -4.71 4.11 13.44
CA LYS A 83 -5.74 3.09 13.66
C LYS A 83 -6.70 3.09 12.46
N TYR A 84 -6.60 2.05 11.65
CA TYR A 84 -7.54 1.84 10.56
C TYR A 84 -8.95 1.53 11.10
N SER A 85 -9.94 1.80 10.27
CA SER A 85 -11.35 1.53 10.56
C SER A 85 -12.00 0.95 9.32
N ILE A 86 -12.31 -0.35 9.38
CA ILE A 86 -12.97 -1.14 8.33
C ILE A 86 -14.19 -1.84 8.90
N GLU A 87 -15.13 -2.28 8.06
CA GLU A 87 -16.32 -3.00 8.50
C GLU A 87 -15.95 -4.34 9.15
N PRO A 88 -16.26 -4.57 10.44
CA PRO A 88 -16.00 -5.84 11.09
C PRO A 88 -16.98 -6.90 10.60
N SER A 89 -16.46 -8.09 10.32
CA SER A 89 -17.27 -9.24 9.89
C SER A 89 -16.65 -10.55 10.38
N TRP A 90 -17.48 -11.61 10.48
CA TRP A 90 -16.98 -12.94 10.84
C TRP A 90 -15.95 -13.40 9.80
N GLU A 91 -14.76 -13.82 10.24
CA GLU A 91 -13.66 -14.21 9.35
C GLU A 91 -13.32 -13.15 8.28
N CYS A 92 -13.57 -11.86 8.55
CA CYS A 92 -13.29 -10.76 7.63
C CYS A 92 -13.98 -10.91 6.24
N LYS A 93 -15.17 -11.52 6.19
CA LYS A 93 -15.91 -11.84 4.96
C LYS A 93 -16.45 -10.63 4.17
N PHE A 94 -16.61 -9.48 4.81
CA PHE A 94 -17.01 -8.25 4.14
C PHE A 94 -15.75 -7.47 3.76
N ASP A 95 -15.55 -6.30 4.35
CA ASP A 95 -14.36 -5.49 4.10
C ASP A 95 -13.15 -6.06 4.82
N HIS A 96 -12.03 -6.16 4.12
CA HIS A 96 -10.78 -6.64 4.70
C HIS A 96 -9.56 -6.06 3.99
N ILE A 97 -8.43 -6.10 4.68
CA ILE A 97 -7.12 -5.84 4.10
C ILE A 97 -6.37 -7.17 4.11
N GLU A 98 -5.92 -7.61 2.94
CA GLU A 98 -5.18 -8.85 2.80
C GLU A 98 -3.74 -8.55 2.40
N VAL A 99 -2.79 -9.23 3.06
CA VAL A 99 -1.36 -9.19 2.73
C VAL A 99 -0.92 -10.60 2.36
N ARG A 100 -0.25 -10.73 1.22
CA ARG A 100 0.26 -12.00 0.67
C ARG A 100 1.75 -11.84 0.38
N ASP A 101 2.55 -12.85 0.75
CA ASP A 101 3.98 -12.98 0.43
C ASP A 101 4.16 -14.01 -0.70
#